data_AF-A0A935BQQ4-F1
#
_entry.id   AF-A0A935BQQ4-F1
#
_cell.length_a   1.000
_cell.length_b   1.000
_cell.length_c   1.000
_cell.angle_alpha   90.00
_cell.angle_beta   90.00
_cell.angle_gamma   90.00
#
_symmetry.space_group_name_H-M   'P 1'
#
loop_
_entity.id
_entity.type
_entity.pdbx_description
1 polymer ?
#
loop_
_entity_poly.entity_id
_entity_poly.type
_entity_poly.pdbx_seq_one_letter_code
_entity_poly.pdbx_strand_id
1 'polypeptide(L)'
;MDARYLELFYRAAMTVGSCFCHQISERSPVVFGLQMPLCWRCSGIVLGSVIFALWILLHRDLHRTTICVVFIVFMPADVVSGSSGSTSGQ
;
A
#
# COMPACT_ATOMS: atom_id res chain seq x y z
N MET A 1 2.70 -25.34 6.59
CA MET A 1 1.88 -24.13 6.76
C MET A 1 0.46 -24.49 6.37
N ASP A 2 -0.48 -24.45 7.32
CA ASP A 2 -1.88 -24.81 7.07
C ASP A 2 -2.60 -23.75 6.24
N ALA A 3 -3.61 -24.16 5.47
CA ALA A 3 -4.47 -23.28 4.68
C ALA A 3 -5.06 -22.10 5.48
N ARG A 4 -5.31 -22.31 6.79
CA ARG A 4 -5.81 -21.27 7.70
C ARG A 4 -4.83 -20.11 7.87
N TYR A 5 -3.52 -20.35 7.85
CA TYR A 5 -2.53 -19.28 7.95
C TYR A 5 -2.49 -18.43 6.68
N LEU A 6 -2.66 -19.06 5.51
CA LEU A 6 -2.70 -18.34 4.23
C LEU A 6 -3.96 -17.46 4.15
N GLU A 7 -5.10 -17.98 4.60
CA GLU A 7 -6.37 -17.23 4.72
C GLU A 7 -6.22 -16.03 5.67
N LEU A 8 -5.67 -16.25 6.87
CA LEU A 8 -5.44 -15.17 7.85
C LEU A 8 -4.48 -14.12 7.31
N PHE A 9 -3.39 -14.56 6.69
CA PHE A 9 -2.41 -13.68 6.07
C PHE A 9 -3.04 -12.85 4.94
N TYR A 10 -3.81 -13.49 4.06
CA TYR A 10 -4.51 -12.81 2.96
C TYR A 10 -5.49 -11.76 3.50
N ARG A 11 -6.32 -12.12 4.48
CA ARG A 11 -7.27 -11.18 5.10
C ARG A 11 -6.55 -10.03 5.78
N ALA A 12 -5.49 -10.29 6.54
CA ALA A 12 -4.69 -9.25 7.16
C ALA A 12 -4.05 -8.33 6.11
N ALA A 13 -3.51 -8.88 5.03
CA ALA A 13 -2.93 -8.10 3.93
C ALA A 13 -3.98 -7.23 3.23
N MET A 14 -5.20 -7.75 3.02
CA MET A 14 -6.31 -6.98 2.46
C MET A 14 -6.77 -5.87 3.42
N THR A 15 -6.89 -6.15 4.71
CA THR A 15 -7.26 -5.13 5.71
C THR A 15 -6.21 -4.02 5.78
N VAL A 16 -4.92 -4.37 5.88
CA VAL A 16 -3.84 -3.37 5.87
C VAL A 16 -3.80 -2.62 4.55
N GLY A 17 -3.95 -3.31 3.42
CA GLY A 17 -4.00 -2.70 2.09
C GLY A 17 -5.12 -1.68 1.93
N SER A 18 -6.27 -1.90 2.58
CA SER A 18 -7.40 -0.95 2.56
C SER A 18 -7.08 0.39 3.22
N CYS A 19 -6.08 0.44 4.11
CA CYS A 19 -5.57 1.68 4.71
C CYS A 19 -4.65 2.47 3.78
N PHE A 20 -4.16 1.87 2.69
CA PHE A 20 -3.22 2.49 1.73
C PHE A 20 -3.77 2.57 0.30
N CYS A 21 -4.84 1.85 0.00
CA CYS A 21 -5.42 1.72 -1.32
C CYS A 21 -6.93 1.48 -1.23
N HIS A 22 -7.70 2.04 -2.16
CA HIS A 22 -9.14 1.84 -2.26
C HIS A 22 -9.54 0.45 -2.81
N GLN A 23 -8.58 -0.41 -3.15
CA GLN A 23 -8.80 -1.80 -3.61
C GLN A 23 -9.80 -1.94 -4.78
N ILE A 24 -9.84 -0.96 -5.68
CA ILE A 24 -10.69 -0.97 -6.87
C ILE A 24 -10.30 -2.16 -7.77
N SER A 25 -11.26 -3.06 -8.03
CA SER A 25 -11.08 -4.28 -8.82
C SER A 25 -10.60 -4.02 -10.25
N GLU A 26 -11.05 -2.93 -10.87
CA GLU A 26 -10.66 -2.51 -12.22
C GLU A 26 -9.18 -2.14 -12.35
N ARG A 27 -8.53 -1.74 -11.24
CA ARG A 27 -7.16 -1.22 -11.23
C ARG A 27 -6.19 -2.03 -10.36
N SER A 28 -6.71 -3.02 -9.63
CA SER A 28 -5.91 -3.92 -8.83
C SER A 28 -5.53 -5.15 -9.65
N PRO A 29 -4.25 -5.53 -9.71
CA PRO A 29 -3.83 -6.75 -10.40
C PRO A 29 -4.38 -7.98 -9.68
N VAL A 30 -4.73 -8.99 -10.46
CA VAL A 30 -5.14 -10.32 -9.96
C VAL A 30 -3.96 -11.27 -10.16
N VAL A 31 -3.47 -11.85 -9.07
CA VAL A 31 -2.32 -12.76 -9.07
C VAL A 31 -2.79 -14.11 -8.52
N PHE A 32 -2.61 -15.20 -9.29
CA PHE A 32 -3.13 -16.53 -8.96
C PHE A 32 -4.65 -16.58 -8.65
N GLY A 33 -5.43 -15.70 -9.29
CA GLY A 33 -6.87 -15.58 -9.03
C GLY A 33 -7.23 -14.80 -7.76
N LEU A 34 -6.24 -14.31 -7.00
CA LEU A 34 -6.42 -13.47 -5.82
C LEU A 34 -6.22 -12.00 -6.19
N GLN A 35 -7.17 -11.15 -5.80
CA GLN A 35 -7.01 -9.70 -5.93
C GLN A 35 -5.92 -9.22 -4.98
N MET A 36 -4.98 -8.43 -5.50
CA MET A 36 -3.92 -7.87 -4.67
C MET A 36 -4.45 -6.78 -3.73
N PRO A 37 -3.85 -6.64 -2.53
CA PRO A 37 -4.28 -5.66 -1.53
C PRO A 37 -3.99 -4.20 -1.94
N LEU A 38 -3.15 -3.98 -2.97
CA LEU A 38 -2.79 -2.67 -3.50
C LEU A 38 -2.91 -2.66 -5.04
N CYS A 39 -3.36 -1.53 -5.60
CA CYS A 39 -3.39 -1.29 -7.04
C CYS A 39 -2.00 -1.00 -7.61
N TRP A 40 -1.84 -1.08 -8.94
CA TRP A 40 -0.54 -0.88 -9.61
C TRP A 40 0.14 0.46 -9.25
N ARG A 41 -0.67 1.52 -9.08
CA ARG A 41 -0.17 2.84 -8.67
C ARG A 41 0.39 2.83 -7.25
N CYS A 42 -0.39 2.32 -6.29
CA CYS A 42 0.04 2.25 -4.89
C CYS A 42 1.24 1.31 -4.72
N SER A 43 1.24 0.17 -5.41
CA SER A 43 2.38 -0.75 -5.44
C SER A 43 3.64 -0.09 -5.99
N GLY A 44 3.53 0.74 -7.04
CA GLY A 44 4.66 1.50 -7.57
C GLY A 44 5.22 2.54 -6.59
N ILE A 45 4.37 3.23 -5.84
CA ILE A 45 4.80 4.21 -4.82
C ILE A 45 5.48 3.51 -3.65
N VAL A 46 4.90 2.41 -3.16
CA VAL A 46 5.49 1.59 -2.09
C VAL A 46 6.83 1.00 -2.55
N LEU A 47 6.90 0.45 -3.76
CA LEU A 47 8.13 -0.13 -4.28
C LEU A 47 9.22 0.94 -4.46
N GLY A 48 8.88 2.09 -5.05
CA GLY A 48 9.80 3.21 -5.23
C GLY A 48 10.33 3.76 -3.91
N SER A 49 9.46 3.89 -2.89
CA SER A 49 9.88 4.35 -1.55
C SER A 49 10.78 3.35 -0.84
N VAL A 50 10.51 2.04 -0.96
CA VAL A 50 11.40 0.99 -0.41
C VAL A 50 12.76 1.00 -1.10
N ILE A 51 12.80 1.07 -2.43
CA ILE A 51 14.07 1.15 -3.19
C ILE A 51 14.86 2.38 -2.79
N PHE A 52 14.19 3.53 -2.66
CA PHE A 52 14.83 4.78 -2.25
C PHE A 52 15.34 4.73 -0.80
N ALA A 53 14.58 4.14 0.11
CA ALA A 53 15.01 3.94 1.50
C ALA A 53 16.24 3.01 1.58
N LEU A 54 16.25 1.91 0.82
CA LEU A 54 17.40 1.01 0.73
C LEU A 54 18.63 1.72 0.17
N TRP A 55 18.46 2.52 -0.88
CA TRP A 55 19.53 3.32 -1.47
C TRP A 55 20.14 4.29 -0.44
N ILE A 56 19.30 4.97 0.34
CA ILE A 56 19.75 5.87 1.42
C ILE A 56 20.52 5.11 2.50
N LEU A 57 20.03 3.95 2.95
CA LEU A 57 20.71 3.15 3.97
C LEU A 57 22.11 2.74 3.52
N LEU A 58 22.28 2.50 2.22
CA LEU A 58 23.55 2.19 1.58
C LEU A 58 24.46 3.43 1.40
N HIS A 59 23.87 4.62 1.19
CA HIS A 59 24.61 5.85 0.84
C HIS A 59 24.63 6.96 1.92
N ARG A 60 24.11 6.73 3.12
CA ARG A 60 24.22 7.59 4.33
C ARG A 60 23.88 9.09 4.11
N ASP A 61 22.99 9.41 3.18
CA ASP A 61 22.65 10.80 2.85
C ASP A 61 21.42 11.28 3.66
N LEU A 62 21.67 11.80 4.86
CA LEU A 62 20.65 12.02 5.89
C LEU A 62 19.68 13.18 5.56
N HIS A 63 20.12 14.20 4.82
CA HIS A 63 19.31 15.39 4.52
C HIS A 63 18.16 15.08 3.54
N ARG A 64 18.42 14.26 2.51
CA ARG A 64 17.40 13.82 1.55
C ARG A 64 16.39 12.82 2.14
N THR A 65 16.76 12.15 3.23
CA THR A 65 15.93 11.13 3.88
C THR A 65 14.71 11.75 4.56
N THR A 66 14.90 12.87 5.27
CA THR A 66 13.83 13.51 6.05
C THR A 66 12.66 13.95 5.18
N ILE A 67 12.94 14.54 4.01
CA ILE A 67 11.91 15.00 3.07
C ILE A 67 11.10 13.79 2.56
N CYS A 68 11.76 12.69 2.21
CA CYS A 68 11.07 11.50 1.68
C CYS A 68 10.24 10.77 2.74
N VAL A 69 10.69 10.70 3.98
CA VAL A 69 9.89 10.13 5.08
C VAL A 69 8.60 10.95 5.30
N VAL A 70 8.67 12.29 5.23
CA VAL A 70 7.48 13.14 5.33
C VAL A 70 6.47 12.84 4.21
N PHE A 71 6.93 12.70 2.96
CA PHE A 71 6.04 12.35 1.84
C PHE A 71 5.45 10.93 1.95
N ILE A 72 6.21 9.95 2.42
CA ILE A 72 5.72 8.58 2.66
C ILE A 72 4.65 8.57 3.75
N VAL A 73 4.85 9.34 4.83
CA VAL A 73 3.90 9.46 5.95
C VAL A 73 2.65 10.25 5.55
N PHE A 74 2.74 11.17 4.58
CA PHE A 74 1.58 11.92 4.10
C PHE A 74 0.68 11.11 3.15
N MET A 75 1.23 10.14 2.42
CA MET A 75 0.48 9.29 1.48
C MET A 75 -0.75 8.55 2.08
N PRO A 76 -0.73 8.00 3.32
CA PRO A 76 -1.95 7.43 3.91
C PRO A 76 -3.05 8.47 4.22
N ALA A 77 -2.76 9.78 4.22
CA ALA A 77 -3.78 10.81 4.44
C ALA A 77 -4.79 10.90 3.27
N ASP A 78 -4.35 10.58 2.04
CA ASP A 78 -5.24 10.48 0.87
C ASP A 78 -6.25 9.33 0.99
N VAL A 79 -5.95 8.31 1.81
CA VAL A 79 -6.84 7.16 2.02
C VAL A 79 -7.93 7.45 3.05
N VAL A 80 -7.60 8.24 4.07
CA VAL A 80 -8.58 8.71 5.07
C VAL A 80 -9.64 9.62 4.44
N SER A 81 -9.27 10.39 3.41
CA SER A 81 -10.23 11.26 2.72
C SER A 81 -11.27 10.48 1.90
N GLY A 82 -11.00 9.22 1.52
CA GLY A 82 -11.88 8.41 0.68
C GLY A 82 -12.83 7.44 1.42
N SER A 83 -12.54 7.10 2.67
CA SER A 83 -13.42 6.22 3.47
C SER A 83 -14.76 6.88 3.83
N SER A 84 -14.86 8.21 3.73
CA SER A 84 -16.11 8.98 3.90
C SER A 84 -17.06 8.90 2.69
N GLY A 85 -16.66 8.28 1.57
CA GLY A 85 -17.45 8.21 0.34
C GLY A 85 -18.29 6.95 0.12
N SER A 86 -18.18 5.93 0.98
CA SER A 86 -18.88 4.64 0.79
C SER A 86 -20.31 4.59 1.33
N THR A 87 -20.97 5.74 1.55
CA THR A 87 -22.39 5.83 1.93
C THR A 87 -23.32 6.39 0.84
N SER A 88 -22.88 6.47 -0.42
CA SER A 88 -23.77 6.86 -1.53
C SER A 88 -23.59 5.96 -2.74
N GLY A 89 -24.43 4.94 -2.85
CA GLY A 89 -24.50 4.08 -4.04
C GLY A 89 -25.34 2.82 -3.85
N GLN A 90 -26.53 2.95 -3.26
CA GLN A 90 -27.68 2.11 -3.59
C GLN A 90 -28.42 2.74 -4.76
#